data_AF-A0A352WNT3-F1
#
_entry.id   AF-A0A352WNT3-F1
#
_cell.length_a   1.000
_cell.length_b   1.000
_cell.length_c   1.000
_cell.angle_alpha   90.00
_cell.angle_beta   90.00
_cell.angle_gamma   90.00
#
_symmetry.space_group_name_H-M   'P 1'
#
loop_
_entity.id
_entity.type
_entity.pdbx_description
1 polymer ?
#
loop_
_entity_poly.entity_id
_entity_poly.type
_entity_poly.pdbx_seq_one_letter_code
_entity_poly.pdbx_strand_id
1 'polypeptide(L)'
;MTAAGTIWLTKCPCPSAPKSASRRYLVCVKRGHFLKSLGGLSLLPFVPKLHAQSPPGGGSNCLLVPSETAGPFPLDLTANEYFFRQDIREDRVGVQMRQKVRIIGADNCQSMPGVRVNIWHCDRDGNYSGYNSEYGLTYCRGYQITDENGECEFITIVPGWYQGA
;
A
#
# COMPACT_ATOMS: atom_id res chain seq x y z
N MET A 1 16.49 -4.65 14.51
CA MET A 1 16.74 -4.31 13.10
C MET A 1 15.39 -4.40 12.41
N THR A 2 14.75 -3.25 12.09
CA THR A 2 13.43 -3.19 11.41
C THR A 2 13.52 -2.36 10.11
N ALA A 3 13.04 -2.90 8.98
CA ALA A 3 12.98 -2.17 7.72
C ALA A 3 11.77 -1.25 7.78
N ALA A 4 11.96 0.06 7.65
CA ALA A 4 10.91 1.03 7.93
C ALA A 4 10.34 1.65 6.66
N GLY A 5 9.08 1.32 6.40
CA GLY A 5 8.18 2.12 5.58
C GLY A 5 6.84 2.16 6.29
N THR A 6 6.31 3.37 6.51
CA THR A 6 5.01 3.53 7.17
C THR A 6 3.99 3.99 6.13
N ILE A 7 2.89 3.23 6.02
CA ILE A 7 1.75 3.56 5.16
C ILE A 7 0.74 4.32 6.02
N TRP A 8 0.46 5.57 5.67
CA TRP A 8 -0.53 6.40 6.37
C TRP A 8 -1.70 6.72 5.48
N LEU A 9 -2.89 6.39 5.96
CA LEU A 9 -4.13 6.59 5.24
C LEU A 9 -4.82 7.87 5.73
N THR A 10 -5.08 8.79 4.81
CA THR A 10 -5.95 9.93 5.07
C THR A 10 -7.13 9.87 4.10
N LYS A 11 -8.33 10.25 4.56
CA LYS A 11 -9.46 10.39 3.65
C LYS A 11 -9.30 11.72 2.92
N CYS A 12 -9.25 11.70 1.59
CA CYS A 12 -9.39 12.95 0.81
C CYS A 12 -10.74 13.59 1.17
N PRO A 13 -10.81 14.91 1.36
CA PRO A 13 -12.09 15.61 1.39
C PRO A 13 -12.75 15.44 0.01
N CYS A 14 -13.69 14.50 -0.11
CA CYS A 14 -14.68 14.54 -1.18
C CYS A 14 -15.67 15.65 -0.84
N PRO A 15 -16.09 16.54 -1.76
CA PRO A 15 -16.97 17.68 -1.46
C PRO A 15 -18.30 17.34 -0.77
N SER A 16 -18.71 16.06 -0.76
CA SER A 16 -19.97 15.58 -0.18
C SER A 16 -19.81 14.59 0.98
N ALA A 17 -18.59 14.30 1.46
CA ALA A 17 -18.39 13.34 2.54
C ALA A 17 -18.46 14.01 3.94
N PRO A 18 -19.25 13.48 4.89
CA PRO A 18 -19.37 14.07 6.22
C PRO A 18 -18.04 14.04 6.98
N LYS A 19 -17.72 15.17 7.60
CA LYS A 19 -16.56 15.37 8.49
C LYS A 19 -16.80 14.58 9.77
N SER A 20 -15.81 13.81 10.22
CA SER A 20 -15.87 12.90 11.40
C SER A 20 -16.47 11.52 11.14
N ALA A 21 -15.67 10.67 10.50
CA ALA A 21 -15.77 9.22 10.71
C ALA A 21 -14.35 8.67 10.76
N SER A 22 -13.85 8.38 11.97
CA SER A 22 -12.69 7.51 12.15
C SER A 22 -13.10 6.10 11.72
N ARG A 23 -13.02 5.84 10.41
CA ARG A 23 -13.22 4.49 9.87
C ARG A 23 -11.91 3.74 9.96
N ARG A 24 -11.95 2.54 10.52
CA ARG A 24 -10.80 1.62 10.54
C ARG A 24 -10.65 1.03 9.14
N TYR A 25 -9.42 1.02 8.63
CA TYR A 25 -9.11 0.56 7.29
C TYR A 25 -8.16 -0.64 7.34
N LEU A 26 -8.22 -1.48 6.31
CA LEU A 26 -7.31 -2.59 6.11
C LEU A 26 -6.35 -2.28 4.97
N VAL A 27 -5.06 -2.51 5.18
CA VAL A 27 -4.01 -2.39 4.15
C VAL A 27 -3.57 -3.79 3.74
N CYS A 28 -4.03 -4.26 2.59
CA CYS A 28 -3.53 -5.53 2.04
C CYS A 28 -2.32 -5.25 1.13
N VAL A 29 -1.14 -5.72 1.55
CA VAL A 29 0.08 -5.71 0.72
C VAL A 29 0.22 -7.07 0.04
N LYS A 30 0.10 -7.09 -1.28
CA LYS A 30 0.23 -8.32 -2.07
C LYS A 30 1.72 -8.65 -2.22
N ARG A 31 2.22 -9.61 -1.43
CA ARG A 31 3.56 -10.18 -1.67
C ARG A 31 3.51 -10.99 -2.97
N GLY A 32 4.37 -10.67 -3.93
CA GLY A 32 4.41 -11.37 -5.21
C GLY A 32 4.76 -12.84 -5.02
N HIS A 33 3.86 -13.75 -5.43
CA HIS A 33 4.16 -15.18 -5.49
C HIS A 33 4.81 -15.48 -6.85
N PHE A 34 6.09 -15.87 -6.82
CA PHE A 34 6.81 -16.42 -7.97
C PHE A 34 6.30 -17.86 -8.21
N LEU A 35 5.28 -18.00 -9.06
CA LEU A 35 4.78 -19.31 -9.47
C LEU A 35 5.78 -19.95 -10.45
N LYS A 36 6.50 -20.97 -9.99
CA LYS A 36 7.19 -21.91 -10.87
C LYS A 36 6.13 -22.72 -11.62
N SER A 37 6.02 -22.49 -12.93
CA SER A 37 5.18 -23.27 -13.83
C SER A 37 5.61 -24.74 -13.83
N LEU A 38 4.67 -25.66 -13.57
CA LEU A 38 4.82 -27.10 -13.74
C LEU A 38 4.14 -27.49 -15.06
N GLY A 39 4.92 -28.05 -15.98
CA GLY A 39 4.40 -28.71 -17.18
C GLY A 39 3.90 -30.12 -16.86
N GLY A 40 2.96 -30.61 -17.68
CA GLY A 40 2.72 -32.05 -17.82
C GLY A 40 1.27 -32.51 -17.91
N LEU A 41 0.79 -32.57 -19.16
CA LEU A 41 -0.35 -33.28 -19.76
C LEU A 41 -0.98 -34.45 -18.95
N SER A 42 -2.31 -34.45 -18.79
CA SER A 42 -3.09 -35.67 -18.51
C SER A 42 -4.46 -35.63 -19.21
N LEU A 43 -4.87 -36.81 -19.72
CA LEU A 43 -6.02 -37.08 -20.58
C LEU A 43 -7.21 -37.67 -19.80
N LEU A 44 -8.44 -37.38 -20.27
CA LEU A 44 -9.77 -38.00 -19.99
C LEU A 44 -10.59 -37.45 -18.80
N PRO A 45 -11.92 -37.73 -18.71
CA PRO A 45 -13.02 -37.54 -19.68
C PRO A 45 -14.21 -36.72 -19.07
N PHE A 46 -15.26 -36.49 -19.86
CA PHE A 46 -16.48 -35.72 -19.53
C PHE A 46 -17.13 -36.07 -18.18
N VAL A 47 -17.43 -35.05 -17.35
CA VAL A 47 -18.20 -35.14 -16.08
C VAL A 47 -19.36 -34.14 -16.13
N PRO A 48 -20.59 -34.44 -15.64
CA PRO A 48 -21.76 -33.59 -15.81
C PRO A 48 -21.62 -32.27 -15.04
N LYS A 49 -22.25 -31.20 -15.55
CA LYS A 49 -22.34 -29.89 -14.88
C LYS A 49 -23.04 -30.02 -13.52
N LEU A 50 -22.27 -30.13 -12.45
CA LEU A 50 -22.70 -29.74 -11.12
C LEU A 50 -22.87 -28.22 -11.12
N HIS A 51 -24.11 -27.75 -10.95
CA HIS A 51 -24.36 -26.36 -10.61
C HIS A 51 -23.69 -26.08 -9.26
N ALA A 52 -22.56 -25.36 -9.30
CA ALA A 52 -21.95 -24.79 -8.12
C ALA A 52 -22.93 -23.78 -7.51
N GLN A 53 -23.71 -24.23 -6.53
CA GLN A 53 -24.43 -23.33 -5.65
C GLN A 53 -23.37 -22.59 -4.84
N SER A 54 -23.19 -21.29 -5.11
CA SER A 54 -22.38 -20.42 -4.29
C SER A 54 -22.84 -20.56 -2.83
N PRO A 55 -21.95 -20.90 -1.88
CA PRO A 55 -22.34 -20.96 -0.48
C PRO A 55 -22.84 -19.57 -0.05
N PRO A 56 -23.92 -19.49 0.75
CA PRO A 56 -24.39 -18.23 1.28
C PRO A 56 -23.33 -17.64 2.21
N GLY A 57 -22.91 -16.40 1.90
CA GLY A 57 -22.32 -15.45 2.85
C GLY A 57 -21.19 -15.99 3.73
N GLY A 58 -20.07 -16.39 3.12
CA GLY A 58 -18.83 -16.61 3.88
C GLY A 58 -18.40 -15.29 4.51
N GLY A 59 -18.48 -15.22 5.85
CA GLY A 59 -18.02 -14.09 6.65
C GLY A 59 -16.71 -13.55 6.11
N SER A 60 -16.68 -12.24 5.90
CA SER A 60 -15.61 -11.59 5.18
C SER A 60 -14.30 -11.70 5.98
N ASN A 61 -13.45 -12.65 5.59
CA ASN A 61 -12.21 -13.03 6.28
C ASN A 61 -11.09 -11.99 6.08
N CYS A 62 -11.29 -10.76 6.55
CA CYS A 62 -10.24 -9.74 6.54
C CYS A 62 -9.93 -9.32 7.96
N LEU A 63 -8.65 -9.42 8.31
CA LEU A 63 -8.13 -9.08 9.63
C LEU A 63 -7.68 -7.62 9.64
N LEU A 64 -8.01 -6.90 10.72
CA LEU A 64 -7.44 -5.59 11.06
C LEU A 64 -5.92 -5.62 11.02
N VAL A 65 -5.35 -4.83 10.09
CA VAL A 65 -3.92 -4.55 10.09
C VAL A 65 -3.63 -3.68 11.31
N PRO A 66 -2.65 -4.05 12.15
CA PRO A 66 -2.24 -3.22 13.27
C PRO A 66 -1.91 -1.80 12.81
N SER A 67 -2.36 -0.81 13.58
CA SER A 67 -1.93 0.57 13.36
C SER A 67 -0.57 0.77 14.00
N GLU A 68 0.35 1.39 13.26
CA GLU A 68 1.64 1.83 13.78
C GLU A 68 1.61 3.33 14.11
N THR A 69 2.55 3.79 14.94
CA THR A 69 2.78 5.23 15.14
C THR A 69 3.59 5.81 13.97
N ALA A 70 3.48 7.11 13.71
CA ALA A 70 4.01 7.72 12.47
C ALA A 70 5.53 7.71 12.36
N GLY A 71 6.23 7.20 13.38
CA GLY A 71 7.67 7.35 13.51
C GLY A 71 8.08 8.82 13.58
N PRO A 72 9.37 9.11 13.75
CA PRO A 72 9.85 10.47 13.97
C PRO A 72 10.00 11.32 12.70
N PHE A 73 9.80 10.75 11.50
CA PHE A 73 10.12 11.41 10.22
C PHE A 73 8.94 11.71 9.26
N PRO A 74 7.76 12.20 9.72
CA PRO A 74 6.67 12.60 8.83
C PRO A 74 6.89 14.02 8.26
N LEU A 75 6.75 14.15 6.93
CA LEU A 75 6.55 15.45 6.29
C LEU A 75 5.07 15.64 5.98
N ASP A 76 4.61 16.89 6.00
CA ASP A 76 3.26 17.22 5.52
C ASP A 76 3.19 17.14 3.99
N LEU A 77 2.71 16.01 3.48
CA LEU A 77 2.56 15.80 2.04
C LEU A 77 1.30 16.48 1.46
N THR A 78 0.50 17.17 2.28
CA THR A 78 -0.69 17.90 1.81
C THR A 78 -0.38 19.33 1.38
N ALA A 79 0.80 19.85 1.75
CA ALA A 79 1.22 21.21 1.47
C ALA A 79 1.45 21.50 -0.03
N ASN A 80 1.75 20.48 -0.84
CA ASN A 80 2.02 20.61 -2.28
C ASN A 80 1.61 19.35 -3.04
N GLU A 81 1.04 19.52 -4.24
CA GLU A 81 0.68 18.46 -5.18
C GLU A 81 1.88 17.71 -5.80
N TYR A 82 3.11 18.23 -5.67
CA TYR A 82 4.33 17.56 -6.11
C TYR A 82 4.46 16.12 -5.58
N PHE A 83 3.94 15.85 -4.38
CA PHE A 83 3.95 14.51 -3.79
C PHE A 83 2.92 13.55 -4.42
N PHE A 84 2.03 14.02 -5.30
CA PHE A 84 1.13 13.18 -6.09
C PHE A 84 1.86 12.57 -7.28
N ARG A 85 2.63 11.51 -7.01
CA ARG A 85 3.47 10.85 -8.01
C ARG A 85 3.60 9.37 -7.71
N GLN A 86 3.56 8.58 -8.78
CA GLN A 86 3.68 7.13 -8.68
C GLN A 86 5.14 6.71 -8.49
N ASP A 87 6.09 7.34 -9.20
CA ASP A 87 7.52 7.13 -8.98
C ASP A 87 8.04 8.11 -7.93
N ILE A 88 8.44 7.57 -6.78
CA ILE A 88 8.93 8.35 -5.64
C ILE A 88 10.44 8.23 -5.46
N ARG A 89 11.17 7.55 -6.37
CA ARG A 89 12.60 7.26 -6.19
C ARG A 89 13.49 8.48 -6.33
N GLU A 90 13.10 9.41 -7.20
CA GLU A 90 13.96 10.50 -7.66
C GLU A 90 15.32 9.94 -8.14
N ASP A 91 16.43 10.40 -7.54
CA ASP A 91 17.80 10.01 -7.85
C ASP A 91 18.30 8.79 -7.04
N ARG A 92 17.46 8.21 -6.16
CA ARG A 92 17.90 7.18 -5.23
C ARG A 92 18.23 5.86 -5.93
N VAL A 93 19.42 5.35 -5.64
CA VAL A 93 19.91 4.05 -6.12
C VAL A 93 19.52 2.95 -5.14
N GLY A 94 18.96 1.84 -5.66
CA GLY A 94 18.56 0.69 -4.86
C GLY A 94 17.86 -0.39 -5.68
N VAL A 95 17.39 -1.44 -5.00
CA VAL A 95 16.57 -2.47 -5.64
C VAL A 95 15.18 -1.90 -5.88
N GLN A 96 14.77 -1.77 -7.14
CA GLN A 96 13.45 -1.24 -7.48
C GLN A 96 12.33 -2.16 -6.96
N MET A 97 11.33 -1.55 -6.32
CA MET A 97 10.14 -2.19 -5.76
C MET A 97 8.88 -1.51 -6.31
N ARG A 98 7.93 -2.32 -6.81
CA ARG A 98 6.55 -1.88 -7.07
C ARG A 98 5.69 -2.21 -5.87
N GLN A 99 5.37 -1.21 -5.07
CA GLN A 99 4.54 -1.37 -3.88
C GLN A 99 3.08 -1.13 -4.25
N LYS A 100 2.36 -2.23 -4.48
CA LYS A 100 0.90 -2.19 -4.67
C LYS A 100 0.20 -2.33 -3.33
N VAL A 101 -0.77 -1.46 -3.07
CA VAL A 101 -1.55 -1.40 -1.83
C VAL A 101 -3.03 -1.50 -2.20
N ARG A 102 -3.76 -2.38 -1.50
CA ARG A 102 -5.22 -2.44 -1.60
C ARG A 102 -5.86 -2.07 -0.27
N ILE A 103 -6.78 -1.11 -0.31
CA ILE A 103 -7.57 -0.65 0.82
C ILE A 103 -8.97 -1.25 0.75
N ILE A 104 -9.37 -1.92 1.82
CA ILE A 104 -10.71 -2.48 1.99
C ILE A 104 -11.29 -2.04 3.34
N GLY A 105 -12.63 -2.00 3.41
CA GLY A 105 -13.35 -1.65 4.64
C GLY A 105 -13.21 -2.74 5.71
N ALA A 106 -12.96 -2.35 6.96
CA ALA A 106 -12.84 -3.30 8.06
C ALA A 106 -14.14 -4.07 8.34
N ASP A 107 -15.30 -3.41 8.15
CA ASP A 107 -16.60 -3.98 8.53
C ASP A 107 -17.23 -4.83 7.43
N ASN A 108 -16.82 -4.62 6.16
CA ASN A 108 -17.48 -5.21 4.99
C ASN A 108 -16.54 -5.85 3.98
N CYS A 109 -15.22 -5.73 4.17
CA CYS A 109 -14.17 -6.17 3.25
C CYS A 109 -14.32 -5.70 1.80
N GLN A 110 -15.10 -4.65 1.56
CA GLN A 110 -15.29 -4.12 0.22
C GLN A 110 -14.17 -3.16 -0.14
N SER A 111 -13.83 -3.10 -1.42
CA SER A 111 -12.87 -2.15 -1.97
C SER A 111 -13.26 -0.71 -1.65
N MET A 112 -12.25 0.12 -1.33
CA MET A 112 -12.46 1.51 -0.98
C MET A 112 -11.79 2.44 -1.99
N PRO A 113 -12.52 2.93 -3.00
CA PRO A 113 -12.03 3.97 -3.90
C PRO A 113 -11.89 5.33 -3.22
N GLY A 114 -11.02 6.18 -3.79
CA GLY A 114 -10.87 7.57 -3.36
C GLY A 114 -10.13 7.77 -2.02
N VAL A 115 -9.47 6.73 -1.51
CA VAL A 115 -8.66 6.80 -0.28
C VAL A 115 -7.27 7.31 -0.62
N ARG A 116 -6.79 8.32 0.10
CA ARG A 116 -5.42 8.79 -0.02
C ARG A 116 -4.49 7.93 0.82
N VAL A 117 -3.51 7.35 0.14
CA VAL A 117 -2.45 6.54 0.72
C VAL A 117 -1.17 7.36 0.64
N ASN A 118 -0.61 7.73 1.78
CA ASN A 118 0.69 8.39 1.89
C ASN A 118 1.74 7.35 2.26
N ILE A 119 2.90 7.40 1.61
CA ILE A 119 4.05 6.55 1.92
C ILE A 119 5.28 7.43 2.10
N TRP A 120 6.07 7.08 3.11
CA TRP A 120 7.45 7.54 3.23
C TRP A 120 8.35 6.43 3.81
N HIS A 121 9.60 6.43 3.40
CA HIS A 121 10.64 5.56 3.95
C HIS A 121 12.04 6.14 3.73
N CYS A 122 13.05 5.53 4.34
CA CYS A 122 14.46 5.85 4.09
C CYS A 122 14.96 5.29 2.76
N ASP A 123 16.06 5.84 2.24
CA ASP A 123 16.78 5.22 1.13
C ASP A 123 17.50 3.93 1.57
N ARG A 124 18.27 3.32 0.66
CA ARG A 124 19.02 2.08 0.89
C ARG A 124 20.01 2.19 2.07
N ASP A 125 20.52 3.39 2.34
CA ASP A 125 21.55 3.63 3.34
C ASP A 125 20.95 4.10 4.69
N GLY A 126 19.62 4.20 4.77
CA GLY A 126 18.89 4.54 6.00
C GLY A 126 18.60 6.03 6.17
N ASN A 127 18.84 6.86 5.15
CA ASN A 127 18.63 8.31 5.23
C ASN A 127 17.19 8.69 4.85
N TYR A 128 16.60 9.62 5.61
CA TYR A 128 15.27 10.17 5.35
C TYR A 128 15.36 11.56 4.72
N SER A 129 14.74 11.72 3.55
CA SER A 129 14.60 13.02 2.89
C SER A 129 13.86 14.03 3.78
N GLY A 130 14.29 15.29 3.74
CA GLY A 130 13.71 16.39 4.54
C GLY A 130 14.29 16.54 5.94
N TYR A 131 15.26 15.71 6.34
CA TYR A 131 15.87 15.73 7.67
C TYR A 131 17.40 15.74 7.59
N ASN A 132 18.05 16.28 8.62
CA ASN A 132 19.51 16.33 8.74
C ASN A 132 20.18 16.91 7.49
N SER A 133 21.18 16.21 6.93
CA SER A 133 21.88 16.58 5.70
C SER A 133 21.00 16.49 4.45
N GLU A 134 19.85 15.82 4.52
CA GLU A 134 18.91 15.64 3.41
C GLU A 134 17.77 16.69 3.44
N TYR A 135 17.94 17.81 4.14
CA TYR A 135 16.94 18.87 4.20
C TYR A 135 16.61 19.42 2.81
N GLY A 136 15.32 19.67 2.55
CA GLY A 136 14.81 20.15 1.26
C GLY A 136 14.67 19.07 0.18
N LEU A 137 15.19 17.87 0.40
CA LEU A 137 14.98 16.73 -0.50
C LEU A 137 13.64 16.04 -0.23
N THR A 138 13.15 15.32 -1.24
CA THR A 138 11.78 14.78 -1.23
C THR A 138 11.69 13.30 -1.61
N TYR A 139 12.81 12.64 -1.94
CA TYR A 139 12.84 11.25 -2.39
C TYR A 139 12.17 10.29 -1.40
N CYS A 140 11.73 9.14 -1.90
CA CYS A 140 11.03 8.10 -1.15
C CYS A 140 9.79 8.59 -0.39
N ARG A 141 9.16 9.69 -0.84
CA ARG A 141 7.91 10.24 -0.32
C ARG A 141 6.92 10.51 -1.43
N GLY A 142 5.67 10.13 -1.20
CA GLY A 142 4.58 10.44 -2.10
C GLY A 142 3.23 9.96 -1.59
N TYR A 143 2.19 10.30 -2.33
CA TYR A 143 0.86 9.78 -2.09
C TYR A 143 0.16 9.40 -3.38
N GLN A 144 -0.77 8.46 -3.27
CA GLN A 144 -1.67 8.05 -4.34
C GLN A 144 -3.10 7.99 -3.82
N ILE A 145 -4.06 8.02 -4.75
CA ILE A 145 -5.48 7.81 -4.48
C ILE A 145 -5.85 6.42 -4.99
N THR A 146 -6.61 5.66 -4.21
CA THR A 146 -7.10 4.33 -4.63
C THR A 146 -8.12 4.41 -5.75
N ASP A 147 -8.02 3.48 -6.70
CA ASP A 147 -8.97 3.28 -7.80
C ASP A 147 -10.27 2.58 -7.35
N GLU A 148 -11.16 2.26 -8.30
CA GLU A 148 -12.42 1.52 -8.06
C GLU A 148 -12.23 0.15 -7.40
N ASN A 149 -11.05 -0.47 -7.55
CA ASN A 149 -10.71 -1.72 -6.90
C ASN A 149 -10.15 -1.51 -5.49
N GLY A 150 -10.06 -0.26 -5.03
CA GLY A 150 -9.41 0.12 -3.79
C GLY A 150 -7.89 0.01 -3.87
N GLU A 151 -7.30 0.00 -5.07
CA GLU A 151 -5.88 -0.25 -5.28
C GLU A 151 -5.13 1.04 -5.65
N CYS A 152 -3.89 1.17 -5.19
CA CYS A 152 -2.92 2.14 -5.68
C CYS A 152 -1.52 1.51 -5.74
N GLU A 153 -0.61 2.10 -6.51
CA GLU A 153 0.74 1.60 -6.69
C GLU A 153 1.78 2.70 -6.56
N PHE A 154 2.95 2.35 -6.02
CA PHE A 154 4.14 3.18 -5.97
C PHE A 154 5.32 2.46 -6.61
N ILE A 155 6.12 3.17 -7.39
CA ILE A 155 7.44 2.73 -7.85
C ILE A 155 8.46 3.36 -6.90
N THR A 156 9.18 2.53 -6.16
CA THR A 156 10.16 2.96 -5.17
C THR A 156 11.39 2.03 -5.15
N ILE A 157 12.25 2.15 -4.15
CA ILE A 157 13.33 1.23 -3.82
C ILE A 157 13.05 0.49 -2.50
N VAL A 158 13.63 -0.69 -2.32
CA VAL A 158 13.64 -1.38 -1.01
C VAL A 158 14.36 -0.49 0.02
N PRO A 159 13.74 -0.17 1.16
CA PRO A 159 14.36 0.68 2.17
C PRO A 159 15.55 -0.01 2.85
N GLY A 160 16.50 0.80 3.28
CA GLY A 160 17.58 0.38 4.16
C GLY A 160 17.15 0.22 5.62
N TRP A 161 18.14 0.05 6.49
CA TRP A 161 17.98 0.07 7.94
C TRP A 161 18.57 1.38 8.46
N TYR A 162 17.95 1.98 9.48
CA TYR A 162 18.46 3.20 10.12
C TYR A 162 18.66 2.98 11.62
N GLN A 163 19.53 3.79 12.23
CA GLN A 163 19.80 3.71 13.67
C GLN A 163 18.63 4.29 14.47
N GLY A 164 18.14 3.55 15.47
CA GLY A 164 16.99 3.94 16.29
C GLY A 164 15.65 3.30 15.89
N ALA A 165 15.68 2.27 15.04
CA ALA A 165 14.55 1.44 14.63
C ALA A 165 14.48 0.08 15.36
#